data_AF-A0A2S8BAJ8-F1
#
_entry.id   AF-A0A2S8BAJ8-F1
#
_cell.length_a   1.000
_cell.length_b   1.000
_cell.length_c   1.000
_cell.angle_alpha   90.00
_cell.angle_beta   90.00
_cell.angle_gamma   90.00
#
_symmetry.space_group_name_H-M   'P 1'
#
loop_
_entity.id
_entity.type
_entity.pdbx_description
1 polymer ?
#
loop_
_entity_poly.entity_id
_entity_poly.type
_entity_poly.pdbx_seq_one_letter_code
_entity_poly.pdbx_strand_id
1 'polypeptide(L)'
;MPRLLSISLTLVAAATLTACSASKGEADQGSAKESAAGEAVPAALSGEEGLALAADCSAKLKSVSNLYSTLAAQSSGADAEELAKRASQRDSAATAFAQIAESAAGTIGKTPEQAAQAIRDADAAVQSEFNKRPFEDFATWVTNEVDTKCREALTGKS
;
A
#
# COMPACT_ATOMS: atom_id res chain seq x y z
N MET A 1 -33.04 57.88 -7.99
CA MET A 1 -33.91 57.43 -6.87
C MET A 1 -35.07 56.65 -7.49
N PRO A 2 -35.58 55.55 -6.90
CA PRO A 2 -35.12 54.82 -5.68
C PRO A 2 -33.77 54.10 -5.94
N ARG A 3 -33.16 53.18 -5.15
CA ARG A 3 -33.40 52.48 -3.84
C ARG A 3 -34.05 51.06 -3.79
N LEU A 4 -33.27 50.13 -3.24
CA LEU A 4 -33.59 48.95 -2.40
C LEU A 4 -34.36 47.73 -2.94
N LEU A 5 -33.67 46.57 -2.95
CA LEU A 5 -33.96 45.47 -2.03
C LEU A 5 -32.76 44.50 -1.92
N SER A 6 -32.25 44.29 -0.71
CA SER A 6 -31.24 43.26 -0.41
C SER A 6 -31.93 41.95 -0.04
N ILE A 7 -31.48 40.83 -0.60
CA ILE A 7 -31.73 39.49 -0.05
C ILE A 7 -30.41 38.71 -0.11
N SER A 8 -29.88 38.39 1.07
CA SER A 8 -28.79 37.43 1.21
C SER A 8 -29.33 36.01 1.00
N LEU A 9 -28.66 35.17 0.23
CA LEU A 9 -28.97 33.74 0.16
C LEU A 9 -27.71 32.90 0.42
N THR A 10 -27.84 32.00 1.38
CA THR A 10 -26.72 31.28 2.00
C THR A 10 -26.29 30.07 1.18
N LEU A 11 -24.99 29.79 1.23
CA LEU A 11 -24.36 28.60 0.65
C LEU A 11 -24.86 27.31 1.34
N VAL A 12 -25.33 26.32 0.57
CA VAL A 12 -25.35 24.91 0.99
C VAL A 12 -24.96 24.04 -0.20
N ALA A 13 -23.91 23.23 -0.04
CA ALA A 13 -23.50 22.21 -0.99
C ALA A 13 -23.35 20.87 -0.26
N ALA A 14 -24.03 19.84 -0.75
CA ALA A 14 -23.78 18.44 -0.41
C ALA A 14 -24.40 17.57 -1.52
N ALA A 15 -23.57 17.20 -2.52
CA ALA A 15 -24.01 16.31 -3.58
C ALA A 15 -23.90 14.85 -3.12
N THR A 16 -24.98 14.09 -3.28
CA THR A 16 -24.98 12.63 -3.14
C THR A 16 -24.33 11.99 -4.36
N LEU A 17 -23.44 11.02 -4.16
CA LEU A 17 -22.89 10.20 -5.23
C LEU A 17 -23.27 8.73 -5.03
N THR A 18 -24.23 8.31 -5.86
CA THR A 18 -24.73 6.94 -5.97
C THR A 18 -24.08 6.25 -7.19
N ALA A 19 -23.99 4.92 -7.12
CA ALA A 19 -23.64 3.98 -8.19
C ALA A 19 -22.16 3.91 -8.62
N CYS A 20 -21.52 2.81 -8.22
CA CYS A 20 -20.40 2.24 -8.94
C CYS A 20 -20.91 1.04 -9.76
N SER A 21 -20.95 1.18 -11.08
CA SER A 21 -21.32 0.11 -12.02
C SER A 21 -20.41 0.19 -13.24
N ALA A 22 -19.38 -0.65 -13.32
CA ALA A 22 -18.58 -0.80 -14.53
C ALA A 22 -17.98 -2.22 -14.64
N SER A 23 -18.25 -2.85 -15.77
CA SER A 23 -17.69 -4.15 -16.16
C SER A 23 -16.40 -3.97 -16.96
N LYS A 24 -15.44 -4.87 -16.76
CA LYS A 24 -14.46 -5.39 -17.73
C LYS A 24 -13.85 -4.39 -18.75
N GLY A 25 -12.60 -3.98 -18.51
CA GLY A 25 -11.70 -3.41 -19.50
C GLY A 25 -10.27 -3.34 -18.97
N GLU A 26 -9.29 -3.79 -19.76
CA GLU A 26 -7.86 -3.69 -19.44
C GLU A 26 -7.25 -2.41 -20.04
N ALA A 27 -6.07 -2.04 -19.53
CA ALA A 27 -5.16 -0.98 -19.98
C ALA A 27 -5.39 0.48 -19.49
N ASP A 28 -4.37 0.90 -18.72
CA ASP A 28 -3.75 2.23 -18.67
C ASP A 28 -4.45 3.44 -17.99
N GLN A 29 -3.61 4.22 -17.30
CA GLN A 29 -3.85 5.54 -16.71
C GLN A 29 -5.04 5.72 -15.74
N GLY A 30 -4.73 5.75 -14.43
CA GLY A 30 -5.71 6.12 -13.41
C GLY A 30 -5.12 6.34 -12.01
N SER A 31 -4.62 7.54 -11.75
CA SER A 31 -4.62 8.17 -10.41
C SER A 31 -4.07 7.36 -9.22
N ALA A 32 -2.75 7.37 -9.06
CA ALA A 32 -2.19 7.44 -7.70
C ALA A 32 -2.43 8.87 -7.16
N LYS A 33 -3.68 9.20 -6.87
CA LYS A 33 -3.99 10.40 -6.09
C LYS A 33 -3.61 10.12 -4.64
N GLU A 34 -2.68 10.93 -4.18
CA GLU A 34 -2.33 11.19 -2.79
C GLU A 34 -3.56 11.21 -1.86
N SER A 35 -3.83 10.07 -1.20
CA SER A 35 -4.69 10.01 -0.02
C SER A 35 -3.84 10.21 1.24
N ALA A 36 -3.44 11.46 1.47
CA ALA A 36 -2.91 11.86 2.76
C ALA A 36 -4.02 11.79 3.82
N ALA A 37 -3.75 11.10 4.93
CA ALA A 37 -4.43 11.20 6.23
C ALA A 37 -5.99 11.26 6.19
N GLY A 38 -6.64 10.09 6.14
CA GLY A 38 -8.09 9.99 6.37
C GLY A 38 -8.79 8.84 5.66
N GLU A 39 -8.10 8.08 4.81
CA GLU A 39 -8.67 6.89 4.18
C GLU A 39 -8.89 5.81 5.25
N ALA A 40 -10.12 5.28 5.32
CA ALA A 40 -10.45 4.24 6.28
C ALA A 40 -9.60 3.00 5.98
N VAL A 41 -8.83 2.53 6.98
CA VAL A 41 -8.08 1.27 6.88
C VAL A 41 -9.05 0.19 6.39
N PRO A 42 -8.74 -0.53 5.29
CA PRO A 42 -9.61 -1.58 4.77
C PRO A 42 -9.99 -2.56 5.87
N ALA A 43 -11.22 -3.10 5.84
CA ALA A 43 -11.70 -3.99 6.91
C ALA A 43 -10.77 -5.21 7.11
N ALA A 44 -10.16 -5.71 6.03
CA ALA A 44 -9.15 -6.79 6.05
C ALA A 44 -7.80 -6.39 6.70
N LEU A 45 -7.56 -5.10 6.94
CA LEU A 45 -6.35 -4.53 7.54
C LEU A 45 -6.61 -3.88 8.91
N SER A 46 -7.83 -4.00 9.45
CA SER A 46 -8.15 -3.65 10.84
C SER A 46 -8.01 -4.85 11.79
N GLY A 47 -7.87 -4.58 13.09
CA GLY A 47 -7.67 -5.63 14.10
C GLY A 47 -6.21 -6.13 14.18
N GLU A 48 -5.98 -7.16 15.00
CA GLU A 48 -4.64 -7.72 15.21
C GLU A 48 -4.13 -8.51 14.00
N GLU A 49 -5.03 -9.21 13.29
CA GLU A 49 -4.73 -9.89 12.03
C GLU A 49 -4.36 -8.88 10.93
N GLY A 50 -5.10 -7.76 10.85
CA GLY A 50 -4.83 -6.68 9.90
C GLY A 50 -3.49 -5.97 10.13
N LEU A 51 -3.11 -5.76 11.40
CA LEU A 51 -1.76 -5.30 11.77
C LEU A 51 -0.68 -6.28 11.28
N ALA A 52 -0.84 -7.58 11.54
CA ALA A 52 0.13 -8.59 11.14
C ALA A 52 0.26 -8.67 9.60
N LEU A 53 -0.85 -8.63 8.88
CA LEU A 53 -0.89 -8.62 7.42
C LEU A 53 -0.25 -7.37 6.82
N ALA A 54 -0.52 -6.19 7.41
CA ALA A 54 0.11 -4.94 6.96
C ALA A 54 1.64 -4.95 7.18
N ALA A 55 2.11 -5.45 8.33
CA ALA A 55 3.54 -5.59 8.62
C ALA A 55 4.24 -6.58 7.67
N ASP A 56 3.64 -7.75 7.44
CA ASP A 56 4.12 -8.77 6.50
C ASP A 56 4.21 -8.22 5.06
N CYS A 57 3.19 -7.50 4.61
CA CYS A 57 3.16 -6.89 3.30
C CYS A 57 4.19 -5.76 3.13
N SER A 58 4.38 -4.92 4.15
CA SER A 58 5.46 -3.93 4.17
C SER A 58 6.82 -4.58 3.98
N ALA A 59 7.15 -5.60 4.78
CA ALA A 59 8.43 -6.30 4.73
C ALA A 59 8.69 -6.97 3.37
N LYS A 60 7.70 -7.67 2.83
CA LYS A 60 7.83 -8.36 1.53
C LYS A 60 7.94 -7.39 0.36
N LEU A 61 7.16 -6.31 0.34
CA LEU A 61 7.27 -5.27 -0.71
C LEU A 61 8.63 -4.57 -0.69
N LYS A 62 9.16 -4.27 0.50
CA LYS A 62 10.51 -3.73 0.69
C LYS A 62 11.58 -4.70 0.20
N SER A 63 11.40 -6.00 0.42
CA SER A 63 12.28 -7.04 -0.12
C SER A 63 12.22 -7.14 -1.66
N VAL A 64 11.02 -7.05 -2.26
CA VAL A 64 10.85 -6.97 -3.72
C VAL A 64 11.48 -5.68 -4.29
N SER A 65 11.42 -4.56 -3.57
CA SER A 65 12.12 -3.32 -3.93
C SER A 65 13.64 -3.51 -3.97
N ASN A 66 14.20 -4.13 -2.93
CA ASN A 66 15.63 -4.46 -2.87
C ASN A 66 16.04 -5.40 -4.01
N LEU A 67 15.24 -6.45 -4.30
CA LEU A 67 15.42 -7.35 -5.43
C LEU A 67 15.50 -6.59 -6.76
N TYR A 68 14.52 -5.73 -7.06
CA TYR A 68 14.54 -4.95 -8.30
C TYR A 68 15.69 -3.93 -8.34
N SER A 69 16.09 -3.37 -7.20
CA SER A 69 17.26 -2.47 -7.12
C SER A 69 18.57 -3.21 -7.42
N THR A 70 18.74 -4.42 -6.87
CA THR A 70 19.90 -5.30 -7.14
C THR A 70 19.93 -5.77 -8.59
N LEU A 71 18.78 -6.02 -9.21
CA LEU A 71 18.70 -6.35 -10.64
C LEU A 71 19.00 -5.12 -11.51
N ALA A 72 18.44 -3.95 -11.20
CA ALA A 72 18.72 -2.70 -11.92
C ALA A 72 20.21 -2.37 -11.95
N ALA A 73 20.92 -2.59 -10.83
CA ALA A 73 22.37 -2.37 -10.72
C ALA A 73 23.23 -3.36 -11.54
N GLN A 74 22.65 -4.47 -12.03
CA GLN A 74 23.29 -5.46 -12.89
C GLN A 74 22.86 -5.36 -14.36
N SER A 75 21.77 -4.63 -14.64
CA SER A 75 21.24 -4.37 -15.98
C SER A 75 21.87 -3.12 -16.61
N SER A 76 21.49 -2.83 -17.86
CA SER A 76 21.91 -1.60 -18.56
C SER A 76 20.81 -1.07 -19.47
N GLY A 77 20.82 0.23 -19.76
CA GLY A 77 19.82 0.86 -20.64
C GLY A 77 18.40 0.79 -20.07
N ALA A 78 17.42 0.63 -20.97
CA ALA A 78 16.00 0.66 -20.63
C ALA A 78 15.59 -0.38 -19.56
N ASP A 79 16.21 -1.56 -19.54
CA ASP A 79 15.92 -2.61 -18.55
C ASP A 79 16.28 -2.15 -17.12
N ALA A 80 17.41 -1.44 -16.97
CA ALA A 80 17.83 -0.90 -15.68
C ALA A 80 16.89 0.22 -15.20
N GLU A 81 16.44 1.10 -16.11
CA GLU A 81 15.49 2.16 -15.81
C GLU A 81 14.12 1.59 -15.40
N GLU A 82 13.63 0.56 -16.10
CA GLU A 82 12.36 -0.10 -15.76
C GLU A 82 12.46 -0.82 -14.41
N LEU A 83 13.54 -1.55 -14.13
CA LEU A 83 13.77 -2.21 -12.85
C LEU A 83 13.87 -1.20 -11.70
N ALA A 84 14.58 -0.08 -11.88
CA ALA A 84 14.65 0.99 -10.89
C ALA A 84 13.28 1.63 -10.61
N LYS A 85 12.48 1.85 -11.65
CA LYS A 85 11.08 2.33 -11.52
C LYS A 85 10.22 1.33 -10.75
N ARG A 86 10.32 0.03 -11.08
CA ARG A 86 9.61 -1.05 -10.36
C ARG A 86 10.05 -1.12 -8.89
N ALA A 87 11.33 -0.94 -8.57
CA ALA A 87 11.81 -0.87 -7.19
C ALA A 87 11.13 0.27 -6.41
N SER A 88 11.20 1.51 -6.93
CA SER A 88 10.59 2.69 -6.30
C SER A 88 9.08 2.55 -6.06
N GLN A 89 8.35 1.92 -6.99
CA GLN A 89 6.93 1.60 -6.81
C GLN A 89 6.67 0.63 -5.64
N ARG A 90 7.55 -0.36 -5.44
CA ARG A 90 7.42 -1.35 -4.36
C ARG A 90 7.84 -0.78 -3.01
N ASP A 91 8.84 0.09 -2.98
CA ASP A 91 9.23 0.85 -1.78
C ASP A 91 8.13 1.81 -1.30
N SER A 92 7.49 2.50 -2.24
CA SER A 92 6.34 3.37 -1.97
C SER A 92 5.15 2.57 -1.39
N ALA A 93 4.87 1.40 -1.96
CA ALA A 93 3.83 0.50 -1.46
C ALA A 93 4.18 -0.09 -0.08
N ALA A 94 5.44 -0.45 0.17
CA ALA A 94 5.91 -0.90 1.48
C ALA A 94 5.68 0.17 2.56
N THR A 95 6.01 1.43 2.24
CA THR A 95 5.80 2.59 3.12
C THR A 95 4.32 2.80 3.44
N ALA A 96 3.43 2.65 2.45
CA ALA A 96 1.98 2.73 2.70
C ALA A 96 1.50 1.62 3.64
N PHE A 97 1.97 0.38 3.47
CA PHE A 97 1.64 -0.71 4.39
C PHE A 97 2.19 -0.52 5.81
N ALA A 98 3.37 0.09 5.97
CA ALA A 98 3.89 0.47 7.29
C ALA A 98 2.96 1.49 8.01
N GLN A 99 2.48 2.51 7.30
CA GLN A 99 1.52 3.49 7.83
C GLN A 99 0.16 2.84 8.17
N ILE A 100 -0.28 1.86 7.39
CA ILE A 100 -1.47 1.06 7.71
C ILE A 100 -1.25 0.22 8.98
N ALA A 101 -0.08 -0.41 9.13
CA ALA A 101 0.26 -1.16 10.34
C ALA A 101 0.24 -0.27 11.60
N GLU A 102 0.83 0.92 11.54
CA GLU A 102 0.76 1.92 12.63
C GLU A 102 -0.67 2.34 12.95
N SER A 103 -1.48 2.59 11.91
CA SER A 103 -2.91 2.94 12.07
C SER A 103 -3.71 1.80 12.70
N ALA A 104 -3.53 0.56 12.21
CA ALA A 104 -4.17 -0.65 12.72
C ALA A 104 -3.81 -0.90 14.20
N ALA A 105 -2.53 -0.78 14.56
CA ALA A 105 -2.06 -0.86 15.94
C ALA A 105 -2.78 0.13 16.86
N GLY A 106 -2.94 1.38 16.41
CA GLY A 106 -3.71 2.40 17.14
C GLY A 106 -5.18 1.99 17.38
N THR A 107 -5.85 1.39 16.39
CA THR A 107 -7.25 0.92 16.55
C THR A 107 -7.43 -0.19 17.58
N ILE A 108 -6.37 -0.97 17.87
CA ILE A 108 -6.38 -2.05 18.86
C ILE A 108 -5.63 -1.72 20.15
N GLY A 109 -5.31 -0.44 20.38
CA GLY A 109 -4.67 0.04 21.61
C GLY A 109 -3.20 -0.35 21.77
N LYS A 110 -2.52 -0.73 20.69
CA LYS A 110 -1.05 -0.94 20.68
C LYS A 110 -0.31 0.38 20.43
N THR A 111 0.91 0.48 20.95
CA THR A 111 1.75 1.68 20.79
C THR A 111 2.47 1.71 19.43
N PRO A 112 2.97 2.89 18.97
CA PRO A 112 3.80 2.97 17.76
C PRO A 112 5.05 2.07 17.81
N GLU A 113 5.66 1.89 18.99
CA GLU A 113 6.80 1.01 19.19
C GLU A 113 6.45 -0.46 18.95
N GLN A 114 5.22 -0.87 19.31
CA GLN A 114 4.70 -2.21 19.07
C GLN A 114 4.36 -2.44 17.60
N ALA A 115 3.81 -1.42 16.90
CA ALA A 115 3.62 -1.47 15.44
C ALA A 115 4.97 -1.60 14.71
N ALA A 116 5.95 -0.76 15.09
CA ALA A 116 7.30 -0.81 14.54
C ALA A 116 8.02 -2.12 14.88
N GLN A 117 7.71 -2.75 16.02
CA GLN A 117 8.22 -4.09 16.34
C GLN A 117 7.63 -5.16 15.43
N ALA A 118 6.31 -5.14 15.18
CA ALA A 118 5.68 -6.07 14.23
C ALA A 118 6.30 -5.97 12.83
N ILE A 119 6.61 -4.75 12.35
CA ILE A 119 7.32 -4.53 11.08
C ILE A 119 8.75 -5.09 11.14
N ARG A 120 9.50 -4.89 12.24
CA ARG A 120 10.84 -5.48 12.41
C ARG A 120 10.82 -7.00 12.44
N ASP A 121 9.82 -7.60 13.08
CA ASP A 121 9.66 -9.06 13.16
C ASP A 121 9.31 -9.65 11.79
N ALA A 122 8.49 -8.95 10.99
CA ALA A 122 8.20 -9.29 9.60
C ALA A 122 9.45 -9.15 8.70
N ASP A 123 10.20 -8.05 8.79
CA ASP A 123 11.50 -7.87 8.09
C ASP A 123 12.47 -9.02 8.45
N ALA A 124 12.55 -9.40 9.74
CA ALA A 124 13.38 -10.50 10.21
C ALA A 124 12.91 -11.87 9.68
N ALA A 125 11.59 -12.10 9.59
CA ALA A 125 11.04 -13.33 9.02
C ALA A 125 11.39 -13.47 7.53
N VAL A 126 11.23 -12.40 6.74
CA VAL A 126 11.62 -12.34 5.32
C VAL A 126 13.12 -12.55 5.15
N GLN A 127 13.96 -11.92 5.98
CA GLN A 127 15.41 -12.15 5.98
C GLN A 127 15.76 -13.61 6.36
N SER A 128 15.00 -14.23 7.26
CA SER A 128 15.19 -15.65 7.59
C SER A 128 14.87 -16.56 6.39
N GLU A 129 13.86 -16.22 5.58
CA GLU A 129 13.54 -16.96 4.36
C GLU A 129 14.59 -16.74 3.26
N PHE A 130 15.13 -15.52 3.12
CA PHE A 130 16.27 -15.24 2.24
C PHE A 130 17.48 -16.10 2.60
N ASN A 131 17.83 -16.20 3.88
CA ASN A 131 18.99 -16.96 4.33
C ASN A 131 18.86 -18.50 4.13
N LYS A 132 17.65 -19.02 3.89
CA LYS A 132 17.38 -20.46 3.71
C LYS A 132 17.29 -20.90 2.24
N ARG A 133 17.17 -19.95 1.31
CA ARG A 133 16.76 -20.20 -0.08
C ARG A 133 17.84 -19.76 -1.06
N PRO A 134 18.01 -20.44 -2.20
CA PRO A 134 18.65 -19.86 -3.37
C PRO A 134 18.00 -18.54 -3.77
N PHE A 135 18.75 -17.65 -4.41
CA PHE A 135 18.27 -16.32 -4.76
C PHE A 135 17.06 -16.35 -5.72
N GLU A 136 17.05 -17.26 -6.71
CA GLU A 136 15.94 -17.39 -7.66
C GLU A 136 14.66 -17.92 -7.00
N ASP A 137 14.80 -18.90 -6.09
CA ASP A 137 13.70 -19.44 -5.29
C ASP A 137 13.11 -18.37 -4.34
N PHE A 138 13.99 -17.56 -3.73
CA PHE A 138 13.56 -16.44 -2.90
C PHE A 138 12.81 -15.38 -3.70
N ALA A 139 13.36 -14.96 -4.84
CA ALA A 139 12.76 -13.96 -5.72
C ALA A 139 11.37 -14.39 -6.20
N THR A 140 11.22 -15.67 -6.56
CA THR A 140 9.93 -16.27 -6.94
C THR A 140 8.96 -16.30 -5.76
N TRP A 141 9.40 -16.76 -4.59
CA TRP A 141 8.58 -16.85 -3.38
C TRP A 141 8.05 -15.48 -2.94
N VAL A 142 8.92 -14.49 -2.80
CA VAL A 142 8.55 -13.16 -2.26
C VAL A 142 7.63 -12.40 -3.21
N THR A 143 7.83 -12.55 -4.53
CA THR A 143 6.96 -11.91 -5.53
C THR A 143 5.56 -12.53 -5.53
N ASN A 144 5.45 -13.86 -5.44
CA ASN A 144 4.15 -14.55 -5.36
C ASN A 144 3.38 -14.19 -4.08
N GLU A 145 4.06 -14.15 -2.93
CA GLU A 145 3.45 -13.79 -1.64
C GLU A 145 2.87 -12.36 -1.66
N VAL A 146 3.59 -11.40 -2.27
CA VAL A 146 3.10 -10.03 -2.46
C VAL A 146 1.90 -9.99 -3.41
N ASP A 147 1.98 -10.68 -4.54
CA ASP A 147 0.98 -10.58 -5.60
C ASP A 147 -0.37 -11.23 -5.26
N THR A 148 -0.36 -12.25 -4.40
CA THR A 148 -1.55 -12.84 -3.78
C THR A 148 -1.98 -12.01 -2.56
N LYS A 149 -1.27 -12.13 -1.44
CA LYS A 149 -1.79 -11.72 -0.11
C LYS A 149 -1.96 -10.21 0.02
N CYS A 150 -0.98 -9.44 -0.44
CA CYS A 150 -0.99 -7.98 -0.27
C CYS A 150 -1.96 -7.29 -1.24
N ARG A 151 -2.25 -7.92 -2.38
CA ARG A 151 -3.26 -7.45 -3.33
C ARG A 151 -4.68 -7.78 -2.86
N GLU A 152 -4.88 -8.96 -2.30
CA GLU A 152 -6.15 -9.38 -1.67
C GLU A 152 -6.50 -8.48 -0.47
N ALA A 153 -5.51 -8.18 0.39
CA ALA A 153 -5.66 -7.30 1.54
C ALA A 153 -6.19 -5.89 1.20
N LEU A 154 -5.72 -5.31 0.08
CA LEU A 154 -6.16 -3.99 -0.39
C LEU A 154 -7.50 -4.03 -1.13
N THR A 155 -7.88 -5.17 -1.71
CA THR A 155 -9.11 -5.31 -2.51
C THR A 155 -10.29 -5.90 -1.75
N GLY A 156 -10.08 -6.34 -0.50
CA GLY A 156 -11.13 -6.88 0.37
C GLY A 156 -11.74 -8.19 -0.14
N LYS A 157 -11.02 -8.91 -1.00
CA LYS A 157 -11.43 -10.21 -1.54
C LYS A 157 -10.62 -11.32 -0.89
N SER A 158 -11.23 -11.97 0.11
CA SER A 158 -10.81 -13.22 0.74
C SER A 158 -11.71 -14.36 0.27
#